data_AF-A0A9C8C7A3-F1
#
_entry.id   AF-A0A9C8C7A3-F1
#
_cell.length_a   1.000
_cell.length_b   1.000
_cell.length_c   1.000
_cell.angle_alpha   90.00
_cell.angle_beta   90.00
_cell.angle_gamma   90.00
#
_symmetry.space_group_name_H-M   'P 1'
#
loop_
_entity.id
_entity.type
_entity.pdbx_description
1 polymer ?
#
loop_
_entity_poly.entity_id
_entity_poly.type
_entity_poly.pdbx_seq_one_letter_code
_entity_poly.pdbx_strand_id
1 'polypeptide(L)'
;MDEKLILGIETSCDETAAAIVADGKRILSNVVASQVEWHRKFSGVVPEIASRKHVELISPVIEEALLEANVTLDDIDAIAVTQGPGLVGAL
;
A
#
# COMPACT_ATOMS: atom_id res chain seq x y z
N MET A 1 -14.95 22.13 9.44
CA MET A 1 -14.72 21.35 8.21
C MET A 1 -13.99 20.13 8.67
N ASP A 2 -14.58 18.95 8.48
CA ASP A 2 -13.95 17.70 8.90
C ASP A 2 -12.67 17.47 8.07
N GLU A 3 -11.62 16.94 8.70
CA GLU A 3 -10.35 16.62 8.03
C GLU A 3 -10.61 15.61 6.91
N LYS A 4 -10.00 15.81 5.73
CA LYS A 4 -10.12 14.88 4.60
C LYS A 4 -9.18 13.70 4.78
N LEU A 5 -9.72 12.48 4.80
CA LEU A 5 -8.92 11.27 4.94
C LEU A 5 -8.66 10.62 3.59
N ILE A 6 -7.38 10.39 3.29
CA ILE A 6 -6.92 9.77 2.05
C ILE A 6 -6.25 8.44 2.37
N LEU A 7 -6.71 7.36 1.73
CA LEU A 7 -6.01 6.08 1.70
C LEU A 7 -5.03 6.08 0.52
N GLY A 8 -3.73 6.08 0.80
CA GLY A 8 -2.67 5.88 -0.19
C GLY A 8 -2.32 4.40 -0.33
N ILE A 9 -2.13 3.92 -1.56
CA ILE A 9 -1.70 2.55 -1.89
C ILE A 9 -0.50 2.60 -2.83
N GLU A 10 0.53 1.83 -2.50
CA GLU A 10 1.79 1.74 -3.25
C GLU A 10 2.14 0.27 -3.53
N THR A 11 2.29 -0.07 -4.82
CA THR A 11 2.58 -1.43 -5.33
C THR A 11 3.50 -1.41 -6.56
N SER A 12 4.34 -0.38 -6.74
CA SER A 12 5.13 -0.20 -7.97
C SER A 12 6.29 -1.17 -8.15
N CYS A 13 6.81 -1.78 -7.07
CA CYS A 13 7.97 -2.67 -7.13
C CYS A 13 7.76 -3.95 -6.31
N ASP A 14 8.35 -4.06 -5.11
CA ASP A 14 8.31 -5.26 -4.28
C ASP A 14 7.85 -4.99 -2.83
N GLU A 15 7.24 -3.83 -2.61
CA GLU A 15 6.53 -3.47 -1.38
C GLU A 15 5.04 -3.30 -1.63
N THR A 16 4.21 -3.90 -0.77
CA THR A 16 2.79 -3.57 -0.69
C THR A 16 2.61 -2.64 0.49
N ALA A 17 2.19 -1.40 0.25
CA ALA A 17 2.04 -0.43 1.32
C ALA A 17 0.69 0.29 1.26
N ALA A 18 0.19 0.64 2.44
CA ALA A 18 -0.98 1.49 2.61
C ALA A 18 -0.75 2.52 3.72
N ALA A 19 -1.27 3.73 3.53
CA ALA A 19 -1.17 4.80 4.51
C ALA A 19 -2.47 5.60 4.58
N ILE A 20 -2.87 6.00 5.79
CA ILE A 20 -3.97 6.94 6.00
C ILE A 20 -3.38 8.32 6.24
N VAL A 21 -3.77 9.31 5.43
CA VAL A 21 -3.25 10.68 5.50
C VAL A 21 -4.41 11.67 5.66
N ALA A 22 -4.35 12.49 6.71
CA ALA A 22 -5.27 13.60 6.92
C ALA A 22 -4.78 14.87 6.19
N ASP A 23 -5.67 15.46 5.38
CA ASP A 23 -5.48 16.69 4.62
C ASP A 23 -4.20 16.72 3.75
N GLY A 24 -3.70 15.54 3.36
CA GLY A 24 -2.43 15.40 2.63
C GLY A 24 -1.18 15.86 3.40
N LYS A 25 -1.30 16.06 4.72
CA LYS A 25 -0.24 16.68 5.55
C LYS A 25 0.19 15.83 6.72
N ARG A 26 -0.72 15.03 7.27
CA ARG A 26 -0.49 14.31 8.52
C ARG A 26 -0.73 12.83 8.31
N ILE A 27 0.30 12.03 8.50
CA ILE A 27 0.25 10.58 8.40
C ILE A 27 -0.37 10.05 9.70
N LEU A 28 -1.49 9.35 9.60
CA LEU A 28 -2.17 8.69 10.72
C LEU A 28 -1.72 7.24 10.88
N SER A 29 -1.39 6.57 9.77
CA SER A 29 -0.79 5.24 9.73
C SER A 29 0.05 5.06 8.45
N ASN A 30 1.00 4.13 8.48
CA ASN A 30 1.85 3.82 7.33
C ASN A 30 2.40 2.39 7.45
N VAL A 31 1.73 1.45 6.79
CA VAL A 31 2.02 0.03 6.84
C VAL A 31 2.74 -0.38 5.57
N VAL A 32 3.83 -1.14 5.71
CA VAL A 32 4.66 -1.61 4.58
C VAL A 32 4.96 -3.09 4.74
N ALA A 33 4.53 -3.89 3.76
CA ALA A 33 4.87 -5.30 3.64
C ALA A 33 5.90 -5.51 2.51
N SER A 34 7.15 -5.77 2.89
CA SER A 34 8.26 -5.98 1.95
C SER A 34 8.34 -7.43 1.46
N GLN A 35 8.63 -7.62 0.18
CA GLN A 35 8.75 -8.94 -0.45
C GLN A 35 10.21 -9.43 -0.59
N VAL A 36 11.19 -8.77 0.04
CA VAL A 36 12.63 -9.09 -0.09
C VAL A 36 12.94 -10.57 0.11
N GLU A 37 12.29 -11.23 1.08
CA GLU A 37 12.49 -12.66 1.36
C GLU A 37 12.12 -13.57 0.17
N TRP A 38 11.08 -13.22 -0.59
CA TRP A 38 10.64 -14.01 -1.75
C TRP A 38 11.55 -13.82 -2.96
N HIS A 39 12.13 -12.62 -3.11
CA HIS A 39 13.02 -12.27 -4.21
C HIS A 39 14.48 -12.67 -3.96
N ARG A 40 14.89 -12.88 -2.69
CA ARG A 40 16.29 -13.22 -2.31
C ARG A 40 16.86 -14.39 -3.12
N LYS A 41 16.06 -15.43 -3.40
CA LYS A 41 16.52 -16.62 -4.15
C LYS A 41 16.82 -16.36 -5.63
N PHE A 42 16.42 -15.21 -6.17
CA PHE A 42 16.64 -14.82 -7.56
C PHE A 42 17.66 -13.70 -7.73
N SER A 43 18.20 -13.17 -6.63
CA SER A 43 19.13 -12.04 -6.63
C SER A 43 18.60 -10.79 -7.36
N GLY A 44 17.27 -10.61 -7.35
CA GLY A 44 16.59 -9.50 -8.01
C GLY A 44 15.08 -9.67 -7.94
N VAL A 45 14.35 -8.59 -8.19
CA VAL A 45 12.89 -8.59 -8.20
C VAL A 45 12.37 -9.36 -9.41
N VAL A 46 11.53 -10.37 -9.15
CA VAL A 46 10.83 -11.12 -10.20
C VAL A 46 9.41 -10.53 -10.36
N PRO A 47 9.09 -9.87 -11.49
CA PRO A 47 7.82 -9.12 -11.62
C PRO A 47 6.56 -9.96 -11.38
N GLU A 48 6.53 -11.21 -11.84
CA GLU A 48 5.41 -12.13 -11.62
C GLU A 48 5.21 -12.48 -10.13
N ILE A 49 6.30 -12.63 -9.38
CA ILE A 49 6.23 -12.89 -7.94
C ILE A 49 5.74 -11.64 -7.21
N ALA A 50 6.21 -10.47 -7.63
CA ALA A 50 5.79 -9.22 -7.05
C ALA A 50 4.28 -8.98 -7.20
N SER A 51 3.77 -9.15 -8.42
CA SER A 51 2.34 -9.11 -8.74
C SER A 51 1.50 -9.97 -7.79
N ARG A 52 1.84 -11.26 -7.66
CA ARG A 52 1.10 -12.20 -6.81
C ARG A 52 1.13 -11.79 -5.35
N LYS A 53 2.28 -11.31 -4.88
CA LYS A 53 2.42 -10.90 -3.48
C LYS A 53 1.64 -9.62 -3.17
N HIS A 54 1.53 -8.66 -4.10
CA HIS A 54 0.62 -7.52 -3.90
C HIS A 54 -0.84 -7.98 -3.76
N VAL A 55 -1.32 -8.89 -4.61
CA VAL A 55 -2.68 -9.43 -4.51
C VAL A 55 -2.92 -10.13 -3.17
N GLU A 56 -1.95 -10.89 -2.67
CA GLU A 56 -2.05 -11.57 -1.37
C GLU A 56 -2.01 -10.60 -0.17
N LEU A 57 -1.27 -9.49 -0.28
CA LEU A 57 -0.97 -8.60 0.84
C LEU A 57 -1.83 -7.35 0.91
N ILE A 58 -2.51 -6.96 -0.19
CA ILE A 58 -3.21 -5.67 -0.26
C ILE A 58 -4.31 -5.53 0.79
N SER A 59 -5.14 -6.56 0.99
CA SER A 59 -6.22 -6.49 1.98
C SER A 59 -5.68 -6.43 3.42
N PRO A 60 -4.77 -7.33 3.85
CA PRO A 60 -4.16 -7.23 5.19
C PRO A 60 -3.49 -5.88 5.47
N VAL A 61 -2.76 -5.34 4.49
CA VAL A 61 -2.04 -4.06 4.64
C VAL A 61 -3.01 -2.88 4.77
N ILE A 62 -4.12 -2.87 4.01
CA ILE A 62 -5.16 -1.84 4.16
C ILE A 62 -5.88 -1.99 5.51
N GLU A 63 -6.22 -3.21 5.92
CA GLU A 63 -6.88 -3.47 7.20
C GLU A 63 -6.02 -3.00 8.38
N GLU A 64 -4.72 -3.28 8.36
CA GLU A 64 -3.77 -2.82 9.36
C GLU A 64 -3.65 -1.29 9.36
N ALA A 65 -3.58 -0.65 8.19
CA ALA A 65 -3.50 0.80 8.08
C ALA A 65 -4.75 1.50 8.63
N LEU A 66 -5.94 0.96 8.37
CA LEU A 66 -7.20 1.45 8.95
C LEU A 66 -7.22 1.29 10.48
N LEU A 67 -6.76 0.13 10.97
CA LEU A 67 -6.69 -0.18 12.39
C LEU A 67 -5.72 0.74 13.13
N GLU A 68 -4.51 0.96 12.62
CA GLU A 68 -3.52 1.87 13.21
C GLU A 68 -4.00 3.33 13.24
N ALA A 69 -4.71 3.76 12.20
CA ALA A 69 -5.29 5.10 12.14
C ALA A 69 -6.58 5.24 12.97
N ASN A 70 -7.12 4.13 13.50
CA ASN A 70 -8.37 4.06 14.24
C ASN A 70 -9.56 4.66 13.45
N VAL A 71 -9.68 4.27 12.18
CA VAL A 71 -10.77 4.66 11.27
C VAL A 71 -11.30 3.45 10.51
N THR A 72 -12.44 3.61 9.86
CA THR A 72 -13.04 2.59 8.99
C THR A 72 -12.94 3.01 7.53
N LEU A 73 -13.24 2.09 6.61
CA LEU A 73 -13.27 2.40 5.19
C LEU A 73 -14.33 3.46 4.84
N ASP A 74 -15.43 3.52 5.60
CA ASP A 74 -16.51 4.50 5.41
C ASP A 74 -16.08 5.94 5.75
N ASP A 75 -14.99 6.10 6.50
CA ASP A 75 -14.42 7.42 6.85
C ASP A 75 -13.49 7.97 5.75
N ILE A 76 -13.14 7.19 4.74
CA ILE A 76 -12.17 7.56 3.70
C ILE A 76 -12.84 8.39 2.60
N ASP A 77 -12.33 9.59 2.36
CA ASP A 77 -12.84 10.50 1.32
C ASP A 77 -12.28 10.22 -0.07
N ALA A 78 -11.05 9.70 -0.15
CA ALA A 78 -10.38 9.44 -1.41
C ALA A 78 -9.37 8.30 -1.30
N ILE A 79 -9.18 7.61 -2.43
CA ILE A 79 -8.14 6.58 -2.59
C ILE A 79 -7.13 7.09 -3.62
N ALA A 80 -5.87 7.17 -3.23
CA ALA A 80 -4.75 7.50 -4.09
C ALA A 80 -3.93 6.23 -4.33
N VAL A 81 -3.69 5.90 -5.59
CA VAL A 81 -2.91 4.72 -5.99
C VAL A 81 -1.75 5.14 -6.88
N THR A 82 -0.63 4.44 -6.78
CA THR A 82 0.51 4.68 -7.65
C THR A 82 0.19 4.25 -9.08
N GLN A 83 0.18 5.21 -10.01
CA GLN A 83 -0.07 4.94 -11.43
C GLN A 83 1.23 4.64 -12.21
N GLY A 84 2.38 5.06 -11.69
CA GLY A 84 3.68 4.82 -12.28
C GLY A 84 4.66 5.97 -12.08
N PRO A 85 5.94 5.80 -12.47
CA PRO A 85 6.51 4.60 -13.11
C PRO A 85 6.56 3.38 -12.16
N GLY A 86 6.71 2.16 -12.72
CA GLY A 86 6.75 0.92 -11.92
C GLY A 86 6.85 -0.35 -12.77
N LEU A 87 6.87 -1.51 -12.10
CA LEU A 87 6.82 -2.83 -12.73
C LEU A 87 5.41 -3.10 -13.27
N VAL A 88 5.25 -3.16 -14.60
CA VAL A 88 3.95 -3.33 -15.27
C VAL A 88 3.16 -4.56 -14.79
N GLY A 89 3.83 -5.63 -14.35
CA GLY A 89 3.15 -6.81 -13.81
C GLY A 89 2.63 -6.62 -12.38
N ALA A 90 3.23 -5.71 -11.61
CA ALA A 90 2.96 -5.49 -10.19
C ALA A 90 2.00 -4.32 -9.92
N LEU A 91 1.85 -3.42 -10.89
CA LEU A 91 1.06 -2.19 -10.82
C LEU A 91 -0.33 -2.32 -11.46
#